data_AF-A0A7J9Y5E7-F1
#
_entry.id   AF-A0A7J9Y5E7-F1
#
_cell.length_a   1.000
_cell.length_b   1.000
_cell.length_c   1.000
_cell.angle_alpha   90.00
_cell.angle_beta   90.00
_cell.angle_gamma   90.00
#
_symmetry.space_group_name_H-M   'P 1'
#
loop_
_entity.id
_entity.type
_entity.pdbx_description
1 polymer ?
#
loop_
_entity_poly.entity_id
_entity_poly.type
_entity_poly.pdbx_seq_one_letter_code
_entity_poly.pdbx_strand_id
1 'polypeptide(L)'
;MAHVQFRILGPVEVWLDSRLTVPTGQPRALLAALLLGANRVQELDWLVGAVWGDQPPPAAGDRIATQIAQLRRMIGRRLVVVGANGSPGPDSTPRRRPHSGADAHRHGGSAGVGPADETVAGRAGYLLRVEPAQLDLLLFEETVTRARIDMAARDYAAASAGLRAALALWRGAPLSDVDSALLREFEAPRLEEQRLSALEDRLEADLRLGRHAHVVEELRALAAEHPLRERFCRHLMIALYRCRRRDAALRAFSTAERTMRALGVIPGPSLRQLALAIRTDHPSLGPPS
;
A
#
# COMPACT_ATOMS: atom_id res chain seq x y z
N MET A 1 12.40 -25.85 0.53
CA MET A 1 12.90 -24.49 0.80
C MET A 1 11.83 -23.76 1.59
N ALA A 2 12.15 -23.15 2.72
CA ALA A 2 11.14 -22.52 3.56
C ALA A 2 10.51 -21.32 2.83
N HIS A 3 9.20 -21.40 2.57
CA HIS A 3 8.46 -20.32 1.93
C HIS A 3 8.05 -19.32 3.01
N VAL A 4 8.59 -18.11 2.93
CA VAL A 4 8.14 -17.03 3.81
C VAL A 4 7.02 -16.26 3.16
N GLN A 5 5.94 -16.03 3.91
CA GLN A 5 4.87 -15.13 3.52
C GLN A 5 4.65 -14.08 4.60
N PHE A 6 4.46 -12.85 4.16
CA PHE A 6 4.15 -11.68 4.95
C PHE A 6 2.75 -11.22 4.60
N ARG A 7 1.98 -10.88 5.63
CA ARG A 7 0.63 -10.35 5.43
C ARG A 7 0.40 -9.09 6.26
N ILE A 8 0.09 -7.97 5.62
CA ILE A 8 -0.12 -6.67 6.25
C ILE A 8 -1.45 -6.00 5.88
N LEU A 9 -2.23 -6.59 4.96
CA LEU A 9 -3.60 -6.16 4.62
C LEU A 9 -4.60 -6.64 5.68
N GLY A 10 -4.34 -6.29 6.94
CA GLY A 10 -4.99 -6.79 8.15
C GLY A 10 -3.98 -6.79 9.30
N PRO A 11 -4.16 -7.66 10.32
CA PRO A 11 -3.12 -7.89 11.32
C PRO A 11 -1.82 -8.40 10.69
N VAL A 12 -0.68 -7.93 11.19
CA VAL A 12 0.66 -8.28 10.68
C VAL A 12 0.96 -9.75 11.01
N GLU A 13 1.10 -10.56 9.96
CA GLU A 13 1.44 -11.98 10.08
C GLU A 13 2.69 -12.32 9.29
N VAL A 14 3.51 -13.21 9.86
CA VAL A 14 4.67 -13.81 9.21
C VAL A 14 4.52 -15.31 9.26
N TRP A 15 4.71 -15.97 8.13
CA TRP A 15 4.64 -17.42 8.00
C TRP A 15 5.98 -17.91 7.46
N LEU A 16 6.61 -18.87 8.13
CA LEU A 16 7.83 -19.58 7.72
C LEU A 16 7.59 -21.06 8.00
N ASP A 17 7.01 -21.77 7.03
CA ASP A 17 6.46 -23.14 7.12
C ASP A 17 5.30 -23.29 8.15
N SER A 18 5.32 -22.52 9.24
CA SER A 18 4.27 -22.32 10.22
C SER A 18 4.15 -20.83 10.59
N ARG A 19 3.08 -20.44 11.28
CA ARG A 19 2.88 -19.04 11.70
C ARG A 19 3.93 -18.65 12.75
N LEU A 20 4.73 -17.63 12.45
CA LEU A 20 5.65 -17.03 13.40
C LEU A 20 4.93 -15.97 14.22
N THR A 21 5.17 -15.99 15.54
CA THR A 21 4.68 -14.94 16.43
C THR A 21 5.62 -13.75 16.38
N VAL A 22 5.16 -12.64 15.82
CA VAL A 22 5.88 -11.36 15.90
C VAL A 22 5.47 -10.68 17.20
N PRO A 23 6.41 -10.31 18.09
CA PRO A 23 6.09 -9.58 19.31
C PRO A 23 5.31 -8.29 19.01
N THR A 24 4.33 -7.96 19.84
CA THR A 24 3.56 -6.71 19.73
C THR A 24 4.44 -5.49 20.01
N GLY A 25 3.93 -4.30 19.68
CA GLY A 25 4.66 -3.04 19.91
C GLY A 25 5.74 -2.77 18.87
N GLN A 26 6.89 -2.27 19.33
CA GLN A 26 7.98 -1.76 18.48
C GLN A 26 8.49 -2.75 17.42
N PRO A 27 8.74 -4.04 17.71
CA PRO A 27 9.22 -4.98 16.69
C PRO A 27 8.23 -5.17 15.52
N ARG A 28 6.93 -5.17 15.83
CA ARG A 28 5.88 -5.27 14.80
C ARG A 28 5.72 -3.98 14.01
N ALA A 29 5.81 -2.83 14.68
CA ALA A 29 5.82 -1.53 14.00
C ALA A 29 6.98 -1.42 13.01
N LEU A 30 8.20 -1.79 13.44
CA LEU A 30 9.37 -1.79 12.57
C LEU A 30 9.21 -2.74 11.38
N LEU A 31 8.72 -3.95 11.61
CA LEU A 31 8.48 -4.92 10.53
C LEU A 31 7.43 -4.40 9.54
N ALA A 32 6.32 -3.85 10.03
CA ALA A 32 5.28 -3.25 9.20
C ALA A 32 5.85 -2.12 8.35
N ALA A 33 6.63 -1.22 8.95
CA ALA A 33 7.32 -0.13 8.26
C ALA A 33 8.23 -0.68 7.13
N LEU A 34 9.05 -1.69 7.45
CA LEU A 34 9.92 -2.36 6.49
C LEU A 34 9.15 -3.00 5.31
N LEU A 35 7.98 -3.59 5.56
CA LEU A 35 7.13 -4.22 4.55
C LEU A 35 6.37 -3.21 3.69
N LEU A 36 5.94 -2.07 4.24
CA LEU A 36 5.28 -0.99 3.47
C LEU A 36 6.21 -0.36 2.44
N GLY A 37 7.50 -0.26 2.77
CA GLY A 37 8.57 0.10 1.84
C GLY A 37 9.35 -1.10 1.32
N ALA A 38 8.72 -2.28 1.20
CA ALA A 38 9.34 -3.47 0.66
C ALA A 38 10.06 -3.17 -0.68
N ASN A 39 11.25 -3.73 -0.85
CA ASN A 39 12.11 -3.52 -2.03
C ASN A 39 12.54 -2.06 -2.29
N ARG A 40 12.31 -1.13 -1.35
CA ARG A 40 12.84 0.23 -1.36
C ARG A 40 13.71 0.50 -0.14
N VAL A 41 14.70 1.38 -0.29
CA VAL A 41 15.55 1.80 0.83
C VAL A 41 14.76 2.78 1.69
N GLN A 42 14.69 2.49 2.98
CA GLN A 42 14.00 3.32 3.96
C GLN A 42 15.02 3.98 4.87
N GLU A 43 14.91 5.30 5.00
CA GLU A 43 15.82 6.09 5.82
C GLU A 43 15.63 5.77 7.30
N LEU A 44 16.72 5.81 8.06
CA LEU A 44 16.68 5.56 9.49
C LEU A 44 15.73 6.52 10.23
N ASP A 45 15.74 7.80 9.87
CA ASP A 45 14.89 8.81 10.51
C ASP A 45 13.39 8.50 10.36
N TRP A 46 12.98 8.02 9.18
CA TRP A 46 11.61 7.57 8.95
C TRP A 46 11.27 6.32 9.77
N LEU A 47 12.18 5.34 9.86
CA LEU A 47 11.98 4.13 10.66
C LEU A 47 11.88 4.45 12.15
N VAL A 48 12.68 5.40 12.62
CA VAL A 48 12.62 5.91 14.01
C VAL A 48 11.24 6.53 14.27
N GLY A 49 10.76 7.41 13.38
CA GLY A 49 9.42 8.00 13.51
C GLY A 49 8.30 6.96 13.43
N ALA A 50 8.44 5.93 12.59
CA ALA A 50 7.47 4.85 12.50
C ALA A 50 7.38 4.02 13.78
N VAL A 51 8.47 3.85 14.53
CA VAL A 51 8.51 3.02 15.75
C VAL A 51 8.20 3.82 17.02
N TRP A 52 8.67 5.06 17.13
CA TRP A 52 8.58 5.87 18.35
C TRP A 52 7.81 7.18 18.21
N GLY A 53 7.35 7.55 17.00
CA GLY A 53 6.69 8.82 16.75
C GLY A 53 7.59 10.01 17.10
N ASP A 54 7.02 11.02 17.75
CA ASP A 54 7.72 12.28 18.08
C ASP A 54 8.65 12.19 19.31
N GLN A 55 8.67 11.05 20.02
CA GLN A 55 9.47 10.86 21.24
C GLN A 55 10.46 9.69 21.10
N PRO A 56 11.46 9.78 20.21
CA PRO A 56 12.46 8.75 20.08
C PRO A 56 13.39 8.69 21.31
N PRO A 57 13.78 7.49 21.76
CA PRO A 57 14.75 7.35 22.83
C PRO A 57 16.15 7.85 22.38
N PRO A 58 17.03 8.22 23.33
CA PRO A 58 18.44 8.36 23.04
C PRO A 58 18.97 7.08 22.37
N ALA A 59 19.82 7.22 21.36
CA ALA A 59 20.34 6.10 20.57
C ALA A 59 19.25 5.24 19.89
N ALA A 60 18.17 5.87 19.39
CA ALA A 60 17.12 5.19 18.61
C ALA A 60 17.69 4.38 17.43
N GLY A 61 18.76 4.88 16.78
CA GLY A 61 19.47 4.18 15.72
C GLY A 61 20.00 2.80 16.15
N ASP A 62 20.67 2.72 17.30
CA ASP A 62 21.23 1.47 17.82
C ASP A 62 20.12 0.47 18.18
N ARG A 63 18.98 0.97 18.65
CA ARG A 63 17.80 0.14 18.94
C ARG A 63 17.18 -0.42 17.65
N ILE A 64 17.07 0.37 16.59
CA ILE A 64 16.66 -0.11 15.26
C ILE A 64 17.62 -1.20 14.78
N ALA A 65 18.93 -0.96 14.83
CA ALA A 65 19.94 -1.93 14.40
C ALA A 65 19.82 -3.26 15.18
N THR A 66 19.57 -3.19 16.50
CA THR A 66 19.36 -4.36 17.34
C THR A 66 18.10 -5.15 16.94
N GLN A 67 16.97 -4.46 16.74
CA GLN A 67 15.72 -5.10 16.29
C GLN A 67 15.87 -5.71 14.90
N ILE A 68 16.60 -5.06 14.00
CA ILE A 68 16.93 -5.56 12.66
C ILE A 68 17.81 -6.81 12.72
N ALA A 69 18.79 -6.84 13.62
CA ALA A 69 19.58 -8.05 13.85
C ALA A 69 18.71 -9.22 14.38
N GLN A 70 17.72 -8.93 15.22
CA GLN A 70 16.75 -9.94 15.66
C GLN A 70 15.84 -10.42 14.53
N LEU A 71 15.29 -9.51 13.73
CA LEU A 71 14.49 -9.86 12.55
C LEU A 71 15.31 -10.71 11.57
N ARG A 72 16.57 -10.35 11.29
CA ARG A 72 17.49 -11.16 10.46
C ARG A 72 17.65 -12.59 10.95
N ARG A 73 17.71 -12.82 12.26
CA ARG A 73 17.76 -14.17 12.84
C ARG A 73 16.45 -14.93 12.63
N MET A 74 15.30 -14.25 12.64
CA MET A 74 13.98 -14.86 12.47
C MET A 74 13.64 -15.18 11.02
N ILE A 75 13.85 -14.23 10.09
CA ILE A 75 13.41 -14.32 8.69
C ILE A 75 14.56 -14.55 7.69
N GLY A 76 15.78 -14.69 8.19
CA GLY A 76 16.99 -14.98 7.41
C GLY A 76 17.64 -13.73 6.78
N ARG A 77 18.62 -13.97 5.89
CA ARG A 77 19.45 -12.92 5.25
C ARG A 77 18.72 -12.03 4.22
N ARG A 78 17.38 -12.07 4.16
CA ARG A 78 16.55 -11.28 3.23
C ARG A 78 16.50 -9.79 3.59
N LEU A 79 16.76 -9.44 4.85
CA LEU A 79 16.89 -8.06 5.30
C LEU A 79 18.29 -7.54 4.97
N VAL A 80 18.36 -6.58 4.06
CA VAL A 80 19.60 -5.97 3.58
C VAL A 80 19.77 -4.60 4.25
N VAL A 81 20.95 -4.39 4.83
CA VAL A 81 21.36 -3.06 5.29
C VAL A 81 22.04 -2.39 4.11
N VAL A 82 21.60 -1.19 3.75
CA VAL A 82 22.26 -0.40 2.72
C VAL A 82 23.06 0.68 3.43
N GLY A 83 24.37 0.44 3.56
CA GLY A 83 25.30 1.49 3.94
C GLY A 83 25.28 2.59 2.90
N ALA A 84 25.48 3.84 3.31
CA ALA A 84 25.52 4.99 2.41
C ALA A 84 26.59 4.76 1.33
N ASN A 85 26.17 4.33 0.13
CA ASN A 85 27.04 4.29 -1.03
C ASN A 85 27.14 5.72 -1.55
N GLY A 86 28.08 6.49 -0.99
CA GLY A 86 28.70 7.57 -1.74
C GLY A 86 29.43 6.94 -2.92
N SER A 87 28.93 7.13 -4.14
CA SER A 87 29.76 7.06 -5.34
C SER A 87 29.16 7.90 -6.47
N PRO A 88 30.03 8.49 -7.31
CA PRO A 88 29.80 9.75 -7.99
C PRO A 88 28.93 9.58 -9.24
N GLY A 89 28.15 10.62 -9.57
CA GLY A 89 27.45 10.70 -10.85
C GLY A 89 28.43 10.61 -12.04
N PRO A 90 28.01 10.05 -13.19
CA PRO A 90 28.88 9.87 -14.33
C PRO A 90 28.94 11.16 -15.15
N ASP A 91 29.64 12.18 -14.65
CA ASP A 91 30.19 13.21 -15.54
C ASP A 91 31.30 14.01 -14.84
N SER A 92 32.55 13.59 -15.07
CA SER A 92 33.73 14.46 -15.00
C SER A 92 34.91 13.71 -15.60
N THR A 93 35.14 13.96 -16.89
CA THR A 93 36.38 13.59 -17.55
C THR A 93 37.55 14.49 -17.10
N PRO A 94 38.80 14.03 -17.23
CA PRO A 94 39.88 14.39 -16.30
C PRO A 94 40.86 15.42 -16.87
N ARG A 95 41.53 16.18 -15.98
CA ARG A 95 42.85 16.85 -16.16
C ARG A 95 43.15 17.59 -14.85
N ARG A 96 44.35 17.63 -14.26
CA ARG A 96 45.72 17.11 -14.51
C ARG A 96 46.47 17.29 -13.17
N ARG A 97 47.45 16.43 -12.87
CA ARG A 97 48.41 16.60 -11.74
C ARG A 97 49.44 17.72 -12.03
N PRO A 98 50.17 18.19 -10.99
CA PRO A 98 51.54 17.67 -10.75
C PRO A 98 51.81 17.37 -9.25
N HIS A 99 52.37 16.22 -8.88
CA HIS A 99 53.79 15.94 -8.55
C HIS A 99 54.36 16.66 -7.31
N SER A 100 54.72 15.91 -6.25
CA SER A 100 56.10 15.84 -5.69
C SER A 100 56.14 15.31 -4.23
N GLY A 101 57.17 14.50 -3.92
CA GLY A 101 57.73 14.19 -2.58
C GLY A 101 57.08 13.02 -1.83
N ALA A 102 57.63 11.80 -1.73
CA ALA A 102 58.92 11.30 -1.18
C ALA A 102 58.85 10.90 0.31
N ASP A 103 59.38 9.68 0.55
CA ASP A 103 60.00 9.13 1.77
C ASP A 103 59.21 8.32 2.83
N ALA A 104 59.34 7.00 2.64
CA ALA A 104 59.57 5.87 3.56
C ALA A 104 59.79 6.12 5.08
N HIS A 105 59.22 5.24 5.92
CA HIS A 105 59.98 4.24 6.72
C HIS A 105 59.06 3.22 7.44
N ARG A 106 59.70 2.15 7.96
CA ARG A 106 59.23 0.79 8.28
C ARG A 106 58.59 0.57 9.68
N HIS A 107 58.17 -0.70 9.87
CA HIS A 107 57.85 -1.49 11.09
C HIS A 107 56.35 -1.47 11.46
N GLY A 108 55.63 -2.58 11.70
CA GLY A 108 55.97 -3.95 12.05
C GLY A 108 55.20 -4.30 13.34
N GLY A 109 54.20 -5.21 13.29
CA GLY A 109 53.50 -5.63 14.52
C GLY A 109 52.08 -6.21 14.37
N SER A 110 52.02 -7.52 14.22
CA SER A 110 50.99 -8.52 14.59
C SER A 110 49.74 -8.14 15.41
N ALA A 111 48.64 -8.82 15.04
CA ALA A 111 47.44 -9.26 15.80
C ALA A 111 46.45 -8.16 16.24
N GLY A 112 45.14 -8.27 16.04
CA GLY A 112 44.31 -9.44 15.77
C GLY A 112 43.00 -9.28 16.52
N VAL A 113 42.08 -8.45 16.00
CA VAL A 113 40.64 -8.43 16.32
C VAL A 113 39.95 -7.99 15.03
N GLY A 114 39.23 -8.90 14.37
CA GLY A 114 38.51 -8.57 13.13
C GLY A 114 37.35 -7.61 13.44
N PRO A 115 37.12 -6.55 12.64
CA PRO A 115 36.12 -5.56 13.01
C PRO A 115 34.73 -6.12 12.73
N ALA A 116 33.90 -6.11 13.77
CA ALA A 116 32.47 -6.01 13.62
C ALA A 116 32.18 -4.72 12.84
N ASP A 117 31.55 -4.88 11.68
CA ASP A 117 30.70 -3.93 10.96
C ASP A 117 30.71 -2.51 11.57
N GLU A 118 31.83 -1.80 11.35
CA GLU A 118 32.07 -0.48 11.91
C GLU A 118 31.30 0.52 11.03
N THR A 119 30.04 0.75 11.41
CA THR A 119 29.18 1.77 10.80
C THR A 119 29.77 3.15 11.06
N VAL A 120 30.55 3.64 10.10
CA VAL A 120 30.98 5.04 10.01
C VAL A 120 29.76 5.91 9.70
N ALA A 121 29.70 7.07 10.37
CA ALA A 121 28.63 8.06 10.27
C ALA A 121 28.36 8.50 8.81
N GLY A 122 27.31 7.92 8.23
CA GLY A 122 26.67 8.33 6.99
C GLY A 122 25.32 7.63 6.93
N ARG A 123 24.23 8.40 6.80
CA ARG A 123 22.81 7.98 6.77
C ARG A 123 22.59 6.61 6.10
N ALA A 124 22.70 5.53 6.86
CA ALA A 124 22.43 4.19 6.38
C ALA A 124 20.92 3.95 6.38
N GLY A 125 20.42 3.33 5.32
CA GLY A 125 19.02 2.94 5.19
C GLY A 125 18.86 1.43 5.29
N TYR A 126 17.62 0.99 5.47
CA TYR A 126 17.29 -0.43 5.54
C TYR A 126 16.32 -0.80 4.44
N LEU A 127 16.49 -2.00 3.87
CA LEU A 127 15.63 -2.52 2.83
C LEU A 127 15.32 -3.98 3.12
N LEU A 128 14.03 -4.33 3.13
CA LEU A 128 13.59 -5.72 3.19
C LEU A 128 13.29 -6.21 1.77
N ARG A 129 14.06 -7.21 1.29
CA ARG A 129 13.82 -7.84 -0.02
C ARG A 129 12.75 -8.90 0.10
N VAL A 130 11.71 -8.78 -0.69
CA VAL A 130 10.62 -9.74 -0.80
C VAL A 130 10.23 -9.93 -2.26
N GLU A 131 10.01 -11.18 -2.66
CA GLU A 131 9.39 -11.47 -3.95
C GLU A 131 7.91 -11.03 -3.91
N PRO A 132 7.29 -10.64 -5.05
CA PRO A 132 5.90 -10.20 -5.07
C PRO A 132 4.92 -11.19 -4.42
N ALA A 133 5.11 -12.50 -4.66
CA ALA A 133 4.28 -13.55 -4.09
C ALA A 133 4.47 -13.76 -2.56
N GLN A 134 5.48 -13.13 -1.95
CA GLN A 134 5.76 -13.25 -0.52
C GLN A 134 5.06 -12.19 0.32
N LEU A 135 4.51 -11.13 -0.27
CA LEU A 135 3.84 -10.05 0.46
C LEU A 135 2.46 -9.79 -0.14
N ASP A 136 1.41 -9.92 0.68
CA ASP A 136 0.03 -9.68 0.26
C ASP A 136 -0.20 -8.29 -0.35
N LEU A 137 0.45 -7.24 0.17
CA LEU A 137 0.41 -5.90 -0.40
C LEU A 137 0.94 -5.85 -1.85
N LEU A 138 2.10 -6.45 -2.12
CA LEU A 138 2.67 -6.45 -3.47
C LEU A 138 1.82 -7.27 -4.44
N LEU A 139 1.33 -8.43 -3.98
CA LEU A 139 0.42 -9.25 -4.77
C LEU A 139 -0.89 -8.51 -5.08
N PHE A 140 -1.44 -7.77 -4.11
CA PHE A 140 -2.61 -6.92 -4.30
C PHE A 140 -2.34 -5.83 -5.34
N GLU A 141 -1.27 -5.06 -5.20
CA GLU A 141 -0.92 -3.98 -6.13
C GLU A 141 -0.69 -4.48 -7.56
N GLU A 142 0.00 -5.62 -7.71
CA GLU A 142 0.23 -6.26 -9.01
C GLU A 142 -1.09 -6.75 -9.64
N THR A 143 -1.93 -7.42 -8.85
CA THR A 143 -3.22 -7.95 -9.33
C THR A 143 -4.17 -6.82 -9.73
N VAL A 144 -4.24 -5.73 -8.95
CA VAL A 144 -5.03 -4.54 -9.29
C VAL A 144 -4.51 -3.89 -10.57
N THR A 145 -3.18 -3.77 -10.72
CA THR A 145 -2.58 -3.21 -11.93
C THR A 145 -2.92 -4.04 -13.16
N ARG A 146 -2.81 -5.37 -13.07
CA ARG A 146 -3.21 -6.29 -14.15
C ARG A 146 -4.70 -6.15 -14.47
N ALA A 147 -5.57 -6.15 -13.47
CA ALA A 147 -7.01 -6.02 -13.70
C ALA A 147 -7.40 -4.69 -14.35
N ARG A 148 -6.67 -3.60 -14.07
CA ARG A 148 -6.87 -2.31 -14.76
C ARG A 148 -6.44 -2.35 -16.23
N ILE A 149 -5.42 -3.14 -16.57
CA ILE A 149 -5.05 -3.40 -17.97
C ILE A 149 -6.18 -4.19 -18.65
N ASP A 150 -6.74 -5.21 -17.98
CA ASP A 150 -7.87 -5.98 -18.50
C ASP A 150 -9.12 -5.11 -18.69
N MET A 151 -9.39 -4.18 -17.76
CA MET A 151 -10.44 -3.16 -17.90
C MET A 151 -10.26 -2.29 -19.16
N ALA A 152 -9.04 -1.83 -19.42
CA ALA A 152 -8.72 -1.02 -20.61
C ALA A 152 -8.88 -1.84 -21.90
N ALA A 153 -8.57 -3.13 -21.86
CA ALA A 153 -8.81 -4.09 -22.95
C ALA A 153 -10.28 -4.51 -23.09
N ARG A 154 -11.18 -4.02 -22.21
CA ARG A 154 -12.60 -4.41 -22.11
C ARG A 154 -12.83 -5.89 -21.77
N ASP A 155 -11.81 -6.58 -21.26
CA ASP A 155 -11.96 -7.91 -20.68
C ASP A 155 -12.46 -7.79 -19.23
N TYR A 156 -13.73 -7.40 -19.12
CA TYR A 156 -14.36 -7.15 -17.82
C TYR A 156 -14.48 -8.42 -16.97
N ALA A 157 -14.49 -9.60 -17.61
CA ALA A 157 -14.54 -10.89 -16.93
C ALA A 157 -13.23 -11.17 -16.18
N ALA A 158 -12.08 -11.04 -16.86
CA ALA A 158 -10.77 -11.16 -16.24
C ALA A 158 -10.57 -10.08 -15.16
N ALA A 159 -10.92 -8.83 -15.44
CA ALA A 159 -10.81 -7.74 -14.49
C ALA A 159 -11.63 -7.98 -13.20
N SER A 160 -12.90 -8.39 -13.33
CA SER A 160 -13.77 -8.70 -12.18
C SER A 160 -13.19 -9.84 -11.34
N ALA A 161 -12.71 -10.92 -11.97
CA ALA A 161 -12.09 -12.04 -11.27
C ALA A 161 -10.79 -11.65 -10.54
N GLY A 162 -9.91 -10.91 -11.22
CA GLY A 162 -8.65 -10.41 -10.65
C GLY A 162 -8.88 -9.48 -9.46
N LEU A 163 -9.80 -8.52 -9.58
CA LEU A 163 -10.11 -7.58 -8.49
C LEU A 163 -10.74 -8.29 -7.28
N ARG A 164 -11.59 -9.31 -7.50
CA ARG A 164 -12.10 -10.15 -6.40
C ARG A 164 -10.98 -10.90 -5.69
N ALA A 165 -10.04 -11.49 -6.45
CA ALA A 165 -8.89 -12.17 -5.87
C ALA A 165 -7.99 -11.21 -5.07
N ALA A 166 -7.75 -10.01 -5.59
CA ALA A 166 -6.99 -8.97 -4.90
C ALA A 166 -7.67 -8.54 -3.59
N LEU A 167 -8.98 -8.27 -3.64
CA LEU A 167 -9.75 -7.87 -2.45
C LEU A 167 -9.84 -8.97 -1.40
N ALA A 168 -9.80 -10.24 -1.79
CA ALA A 168 -9.77 -11.38 -0.86
C ALA A 168 -8.47 -11.49 -0.04
N LEU A 169 -7.41 -10.77 -0.42
CA LEU A 169 -6.17 -10.67 0.37
C LEU A 169 -6.36 -9.85 1.66
N TRP A 170 -7.38 -8.98 1.69
CA TRP A 170 -7.68 -8.14 2.84
C TRP A 170 -8.39 -8.94 3.93
N ARG A 171 -7.82 -8.93 5.13
CA ARG A 171 -8.26 -9.69 6.31
C ARG A 171 -8.86 -8.79 7.41
N GLY A 172 -9.04 -7.51 7.12
CA GLY A 172 -9.55 -6.50 8.05
C GLY A 172 -8.89 -5.14 7.82
N ALA A 173 -9.01 -4.25 8.80
CA ALA A 173 -8.32 -2.96 8.75
C ALA A 173 -6.80 -3.16 8.67
N PRO A 174 -6.11 -2.54 7.70
CA PRO A 174 -4.68 -2.69 7.52
C PRO A 174 -3.94 -2.20 8.77
N LEU A 175 -2.89 -2.92 9.17
CA LEU A 175 -2.04 -2.56 10.30
C LEU A 175 -2.79 -2.42 11.65
N SER A 176 -3.95 -3.08 11.78
CA SER A 176 -4.83 -2.96 12.96
C SER A 176 -4.19 -3.37 14.28
N ASP A 177 -3.16 -4.19 14.25
CA ASP A 177 -2.41 -4.68 15.41
C ASP A 177 -1.03 -4.02 15.57
N VAL A 178 -0.79 -2.91 14.86
CA VAL A 178 0.46 -2.16 14.86
C VAL A 178 0.35 -0.94 15.77
N ASP A 179 1.22 -0.88 16.77
CA ASP A 179 1.32 0.24 17.69
C ASP A 179 2.28 1.32 17.13
N SER A 180 1.80 2.04 16.12
CA SER A 180 2.52 3.16 15.50
C SER A 180 1.52 4.24 15.10
N ALA A 181 1.70 5.44 15.65
CA ALA A 181 0.86 6.60 15.31
C ALA A 181 1.06 7.01 13.84
N LEU A 182 2.32 7.13 13.41
CA LEU A 182 2.68 7.53 12.05
C LEU A 182 2.08 6.58 11.00
N LEU A 183 2.24 5.26 11.18
CA LEU A 183 1.69 4.30 10.21
C LEU A 183 0.16 4.31 10.21
N ARG A 184 -0.48 4.51 11.36
CA ARG A 184 -1.95 4.60 11.47
C ARG A 184 -2.51 5.86 10.83
N GLU A 185 -1.79 6.97 10.92
CA GLU A 185 -2.23 8.28 10.41
C GLU A 185 -1.98 8.44 8.91
N PHE A 186 -0.85 7.94 8.40
CA PHE A 186 -0.46 8.19 7.01
C PHE A 186 -0.57 6.97 6.10
N GLU A 187 -0.23 5.77 6.59
CA GLU A 187 -0.16 4.57 5.74
C GLU A 187 -1.47 3.78 5.72
N ALA A 188 -2.14 3.61 6.86
CA ALA A 188 -3.41 2.91 6.92
C ALA A 188 -4.51 3.58 6.06
N PRO A 189 -4.69 4.91 6.06
CA PRO A 189 -5.67 5.56 5.19
C PRO A 189 -5.30 5.45 3.70
N ARG A 190 -4.01 5.51 3.36
CA ARG A 190 -3.54 5.32 1.99
C ARG A 190 -3.85 3.92 1.48
N LEU A 191 -3.65 2.89 2.30
CA LEU A 191 -4.01 1.51 1.98
C LEU A 191 -5.53 1.36 1.84
N GLU A 192 -6.30 1.93 2.76
CA GLU A 192 -7.77 1.89 2.70
C GLU A 192 -8.31 2.59 1.44
N GLU A 193 -7.71 3.71 1.02
CA GLU A 193 -7.99 4.36 -0.25
C GLU A 193 -7.76 3.41 -1.44
N GLN A 194 -6.63 2.69 -1.46
CA GLN A 194 -6.36 1.70 -2.51
C GLN A 194 -7.39 0.56 -2.51
N ARG A 195 -7.81 0.08 -1.33
CA ARG A 195 -8.86 -0.94 -1.19
C ARG A 195 -10.19 -0.47 -1.78
N LEU A 196 -10.61 0.74 -1.41
CA LEU A 196 -11.87 1.32 -1.87
C LEU A 196 -11.84 1.61 -3.38
N SER A 197 -10.71 2.08 -3.91
CA SER A 197 -10.52 2.23 -5.35
C SER A 197 -10.63 0.89 -6.11
N ALA A 198 -10.05 -0.19 -5.59
CA ALA A 198 -10.18 -1.53 -6.17
C ALA A 198 -11.61 -2.08 -6.09
N LEU A 199 -12.34 -1.80 -5.00
CA LEU A 199 -13.77 -2.12 -4.88
C LEU A 199 -14.61 -1.40 -5.95
N GLU A 200 -14.37 -0.11 -6.15
CA GLU A 200 -15.04 0.66 -7.19
C GLU A 200 -14.76 0.10 -8.60
N ASP A 201 -13.51 -0.26 -8.90
CA ASP A 201 -13.12 -0.86 -10.18
C ASP A 201 -13.82 -2.23 -10.38
N ARG A 202 -13.92 -3.04 -9.32
CA ARG A 202 -14.59 -4.35 -9.36
C ARG A 202 -16.08 -4.18 -9.66
N LEU A 203 -16.71 -3.24 -8.98
CA LEU A 203 -18.13 -2.90 -9.16
C LEU A 203 -18.39 -2.39 -10.57
N GLU A 204 -17.50 -1.57 -11.13
CA GLU A 204 -17.59 -1.13 -12.51
C GLU A 204 -17.51 -2.32 -13.48
N ALA A 205 -16.54 -3.23 -13.29
CA ALA A 205 -16.41 -4.43 -14.10
C ALA A 205 -17.69 -5.30 -14.05
N ASP A 206 -18.24 -5.53 -12.86
CA ASP A 206 -19.48 -6.30 -12.69
C ASP A 206 -20.70 -5.61 -13.33
N LEU A 207 -20.77 -4.27 -13.29
CA LEU A 207 -21.78 -3.52 -14.03
C LEU A 207 -21.58 -3.63 -15.55
N ARG A 208 -20.35 -3.68 -16.06
CA ARG A 208 -20.12 -3.87 -17.50
C ARG A 208 -20.52 -5.27 -17.97
N LEU A 209 -20.40 -6.27 -17.12
CA LEU A 209 -20.84 -7.66 -17.36
C LEU A 209 -22.36 -7.87 -17.22
N GLY A 210 -23.14 -6.82 -16.99
CA GLY A 210 -24.60 -6.94 -16.82
C GLY A 210 -25.05 -7.50 -15.46
N ARG A 211 -24.14 -7.66 -14.49
CA ARG A 211 -24.43 -8.27 -13.17
C ARG A 211 -25.08 -7.27 -12.19
N HIS A 212 -25.94 -6.38 -12.69
CA HIS A 212 -26.49 -5.25 -11.94
C HIS A 212 -27.24 -5.68 -10.68
N ALA A 213 -28.08 -6.72 -10.78
CA ALA A 213 -28.90 -7.20 -9.67
C ALA A 213 -28.06 -7.71 -8.49
N HIS A 214 -26.92 -8.34 -8.76
CA HIS A 214 -26.05 -8.93 -7.73
C HIS A 214 -25.31 -7.87 -6.90
N VAL A 215 -25.05 -6.69 -7.46
CA VAL A 215 -24.26 -5.65 -6.79
C VAL A 215 -25.10 -4.60 -6.07
N VAL A 216 -26.44 -4.61 -6.21
CA VAL A 216 -27.31 -3.54 -5.65
C VAL A 216 -27.17 -3.41 -4.13
N GLU A 217 -27.28 -4.52 -3.40
CA GLU A 217 -27.28 -4.47 -1.93
C GLU A 217 -25.89 -4.16 -1.37
N GLU A 218 -24.83 -4.68 -2.02
CA GLU A 218 -23.46 -4.31 -1.68
C GLU A 218 -23.19 -2.82 -1.93
N LEU A 219 -23.62 -2.29 -3.08
CA LEU A 219 -23.52 -0.86 -3.41
C LEU A 219 -24.32 0.02 -2.45
N ARG A 220 -25.48 -0.46 -1.96
CA ARG A 220 -26.28 0.25 -0.96
C ARG A 220 -25.51 0.39 0.35
N ALA A 221 -24.88 -0.70 0.82
CA ALA A 221 -24.07 -0.68 2.02
C ALA A 221 -22.86 0.26 1.86
N LEU A 222 -22.10 0.12 0.78
CA LEU A 222 -20.92 0.94 0.51
C LEU A 222 -21.25 2.43 0.35
N ALA A 223 -22.35 2.78 -0.30
CA ALA A 223 -22.78 4.18 -0.44
C ALA A 223 -23.26 4.81 0.88
N ALA A 224 -23.77 3.99 1.80
CA ALA A 224 -24.15 4.44 3.14
C ALA A 224 -22.92 4.61 4.05
N GLU A 225 -21.96 3.69 3.96
CA GLU A 225 -20.71 3.70 4.73
C GLU A 225 -19.75 4.82 4.26
N HIS A 226 -19.70 5.08 2.95
CA HIS A 226 -18.81 6.06 2.35
C HIS A 226 -19.59 7.13 1.57
N PRO A 227 -20.36 8.00 2.27
CA PRO A 227 -21.26 8.94 1.62
C PRO A 227 -20.56 9.99 0.76
N LEU A 228 -19.28 10.29 1.02
CA LEU A 228 -18.49 11.24 0.22
C LEU A 228 -17.84 10.62 -1.02
N ARG A 229 -17.89 9.28 -1.18
CA ARG A 229 -17.43 8.60 -2.39
C ARG A 229 -18.55 8.50 -3.40
N GLU A 230 -18.65 9.54 -4.23
CA GLU A 230 -19.71 9.66 -5.24
C GLU A 230 -19.78 8.48 -6.21
N ARG A 231 -18.66 7.78 -6.45
CA ARG A 231 -18.59 6.63 -7.38
C ARG A 231 -19.46 5.46 -6.91
N PHE A 232 -19.56 5.19 -5.61
CA PHE A 232 -20.47 4.16 -5.09
C PHE A 232 -21.94 4.55 -5.32
N CYS A 233 -22.31 5.79 -5.01
CA CYS A 233 -23.67 6.28 -5.28
C CYS A 233 -24.00 6.24 -6.78
N ARG A 234 -23.06 6.66 -7.63
CA ARG A 234 -23.17 6.60 -9.09
C ARG A 234 -23.40 5.17 -9.57
N HIS A 235 -22.59 4.21 -9.13
CA HIS A 235 -22.74 2.80 -9.49
C HIS A 235 -24.08 2.22 -9.00
N LEU A 236 -24.52 2.57 -7.78
CA LEU A 236 -25.83 2.18 -7.25
C LEU A 236 -26.98 2.70 -8.13
N MET A 237 -26.92 3.97 -8.52
CA MET A 237 -27.92 4.58 -9.40
C MET A 237 -27.98 3.88 -10.77
N ILE A 238 -26.82 3.57 -11.37
CA ILE A 238 -26.75 2.83 -12.65
C ILE A 238 -27.33 1.42 -12.49
N ALA A 239 -26.95 0.69 -11.43
CA ALA A 239 -27.43 -0.65 -11.17
C ALA A 239 -28.97 -0.67 -11.04
N LEU A 240 -29.52 0.22 -10.21
CA LEU A 240 -30.96 0.33 -9.98
C LEU A 240 -31.72 0.73 -11.25
N TYR A 241 -31.19 1.68 -12.04
CA TYR A 241 -31.80 2.08 -13.30
C TYR A 241 -31.85 0.91 -14.30
N ARG A 242 -30.75 0.17 -14.46
CA ARG A 242 -30.70 -1.00 -15.36
C ARG A 242 -31.56 -2.17 -14.89
N CYS A 243 -31.80 -2.28 -13.58
CA CYS A 243 -32.81 -3.17 -13.01
C CYS A 243 -34.26 -2.63 -13.14
N ARG A 244 -34.50 -1.59 -13.95
CA ARG A 244 -35.81 -0.94 -14.17
C ARG A 244 -36.42 -0.30 -12.91
N ARG A 245 -35.61 -0.03 -11.88
CA ARG A 245 -36.01 0.59 -10.60
C ARG A 245 -35.68 2.07 -10.58
N ARG A 246 -36.20 2.84 -11.54
CA ARG A 246 -35.90 4.27 -11.73
C ARG A 246 -36.12 5.11 -10.47
N ASP A 247 -37.25 4.93 -9.79
CA ASP A 247 -37.55 5.70 -8.58
C ASP A 247 -36.56 5.37 -7.45
N ALA A 248 -36.11 4.12 -7.36
CA ALA A 248 -35.09 3.73 -6.39
C ALA A 248 -33.74 4.38 -6.71
N ALA A 249 -33.37 4.49 -7.98
CA ALA A 249 -32.15 5.19 -8.40
C ALA A 249 -32.19 6.68 -8.04
N LEU A 250 -33.31 7.37 -8.30
CA LEU A 250 -33.46 8.79 -7.92
C LEU A 250 -33.53 8.98 -6.39
N ARG A 251 -34.14 8.05 -5.65
CA ARG A 251 -34.09 8.05 -4.17
C ARG A 251 -32.67 7.87 -3.62
N ALA A 252 -31.84 7.05 -4.27
CA ALA A 252 -30.43 6.90 -3.88
C ALA A 252 -29.68 8.23 -4.03
N PHE A 253 -29.89 8.95 -5.14
CA PHE A 253 -29.33 10.29 -5.33
C PHE A 253 -29.80 11.28 -4.25
N SER A 254 -31.11 11.40 -4.02
CA SER A 254 -31.64 12.34 -3.01
C SER A 254 -31.17 12.01 -1.60
N THR A 255 -30.92 10.73 -1.29
CA THR A 255 -30.34 10.31 -0.02
C THR A 255 -28.89 10.77 0.09
N ALA A 256 -28.07 10.49 -0.93
CA ALA A 256 -26.67 10.93 -0.96
C ALA A 256 -26.54 12.46 -0.90
N GLU A 257 -27.38 13.20 -1.63
CA GLU A 257 -27.39 14.66 -1.59
C GLU A 257 -27.69 15.20 -0.19
N ARG A 258 -28.70 14.63 0.50
CA ARG A 258 -29.05 15.04 1.87
C ARG A 258 -27.89 14.78 2.83
N THR A 259 -27.25 13.61 2.72
CA THR A 259 -26.12 13.24 3.57
C THR A 259 -24.90 14.12 3.32
N MET A 260 -24.51 14.34 2.06
CA MET A 260 -23.39 15.23 1.70
C MET A 260 -23.65 16.66 2.18
N ARG A 261 -24.86 17.18 2.00
CA ARG A 261 -25.25 18.53 2.44
C ARG A 261 -25.14 18.66 3.96
N ALA A 262 -25.53 17.64 4.72
CA ALA A 262 -25.37 17.62 6.18
C ALA A 262 -23.88 17.63 6.59
N LEU A 263 -22.98 17.16 5.74
CA LEU A 263 -21.51 17.21 5.91
C LEU A 263 -20.87 18.47 5.31
N GLY A 264 -21.66 19.43 4.81
CA GLY A 264 -21.16 20.66 4.18
C GLY A 264 -20.61 20.49 2.76
N VAL A 265 -20.90 19.36 2.10
CA VAL A 265 -20.44 19.03 0.75
C VAL A 265 -21.62 19.02 -0.23
N ILE A 266 -21.40 19.46 -1.47
CA ILE A 266 -22.41 19.42 -2.54
C ILE A 266 -22.04 18.30 -3.53
N PRO A 267 -22.99 17.46 -3.98
CA PRO A 267 -22.72 16.42 -4.97
C PRO A 267 -22.07 16.99 -6.23
N GLY A 268 -21.03 16.36 -6.75
CA GLY A 268 -20.30 16.76 -7.95
C GLY A 268 -21.12 16.73 -9.24
N PRO A 269 -20.62 17.37 -10.31
CA PRO A 269 -21.34 17.49 -11.58
C PRO A 269 -21.69 16.14 -12.22
N SER A 270 -20.79 15.16 -12.14
CA SER A 270 -20.99 13.83 -12.72
C SER A 270 -22.17 13.08 -12.10
N LEU A 271 -22.39 13.22 -10.79
CA LEU A 271 -23.51 12.59 -10.09
C LEU A 271 -24.84 13.30 -10.38
N ARG A 272 -24.83 14.64 -10.40
CA ARG A 272 -26.01 15.44 -10.77
C ARG A 272 -26.45 15.20 -12.22
N GLN A 273 -25.50 15.11 -13.15
CA GLN A 273 -25.77 14.81 -14.56
C GLN A 273 -26.39 13.42 -14.73
N LEU A 274 -25.92 12.42 -13.97
CA LEU A 274 -26.54 11.10 -13.99
C LEU A 274 -27.98 11.13 -13.48
N ALA A 275 -28.25 11.85 -12.38
CA ALA A 275 -29.62 12.01 -11.87
C ALA A 275 -30.54 12.65 -12.92
N LEU A 276 -30.05 13.67 -13.64
CA LEU A 276 -30.79 14.29 -14.74
C LEU A 276 -31.03 13.30 -15.88
N ALA A 277 -30.01 12.56 -16.33
CA ALA A 277 -30.13 11.57 -17.39
C ALA A 277 -31.14 10.47 -17.04
N ILE A 278 -31.16 10.00 -15.79
CA ILE A 278 -32.16 9.03 -15.30
C ILE A 278 -33.55 9.63 -15.31
N ARG A 279 -33.69 10.92 -14.95
CA ARG A 279 -34.97 11.64 -14.96
C ARG A 279 -35.50 11.92 -16.36
N THR A 280 -34.65 11.95 -17.39
CA THR A 280 -35.07 12.16 -18.78
C THR A 280 -35.08 10.89 -19.62
N ASP A 281 -34.76 9.73 -19.03
CA ASP A 281 -34.60 8.45 -19.74
C ASP A 281 -33.58 8.51 -20.89
N HIS A 282 -32.45 9.18 -20.65
CA HIS A 282 -31.49 9.47 -21.70
C HIS A 282 -30.86 8.19 -22.29
N PRO A 283 -30.76 8.05 -23.62
CA PRO A 283 -30.32 6.81 -24.29
C PRO A 283 -28.87 6.39 -23.96
N SER A 284 -28.02 7.32 -23.50
CA SER A 284 -26.65 7.03 -23.05
C SER A 284 -26.56 6.15 -21.79
N LEU A 285 -27.69 5.87 -21.12
CA LEU A 285 -27.77 4.99 -19.95
C LEU A 285 -28.04 3.51 -20.30
N GLY A 286 -28.24 3.21 -21.58
CA GLY A 286 -28.36 1.84 -22.09
C GLY A 286 -27.17 0.95 -21.72
N PRO A 287 -27.32 -0.38 -21.83
CA PRO A 287 -26.16 -1.28 -21.70
C PRO A 287 -25.09 -0.86 -22.72
N PRO A 288 -23.79 -0.89 -22.35
CA PRO A 288 -22.74 -0.61 -23.32
C PRO A 288 -22.83 -1.64 -24.45
N SER A 289 -22.87 -1.16 -25.69
CA SER A 289 -22.77 -1.96 -26.91
C SER A 289 -21.45 -2.71 -26.99
#